data_AF-S4Y154-F1
#
_entry.id   AF-S4Y154-F1
#
_cell.length_a   1.000
_cell.length_b   1.000
_cell.length_c   1.000
_cell.angle_alpha   90.00
_cell.angle_beta   90.00
_cell.angle_gamma   90.00
#
_symmetry.space_group_name_H-M   'P 1'
#
loop_
_entity.id
_entity.type
_entity.pdbx_description
1 polymer ?
#
loop_
_entity_poly.entity_id
_entity_poly.type
_entity_poly.pdbx_seq_one_letter_code
_entity_poly.pdbx_strand_id
1 'polypeptide(L)'
;MITITQKAAEKVMEIATAEELMGQGLRLRVVGGGCAGFSYDLYFEDKPTEFDEEFEDRGIKLYIDPLSFQYLDGTEIDYVEGLHGSGFKFSNPSVKSTCGCGSSFSV
;
A
#
# COMPACT_ATOMS: atom_id res chain seq x y z
N MET A 1 -7.55 10.84 3.69
CA MET A 1 -8.38 9.66 3.28
C MET A 1 -7.56 8.79 2.36
N ILE A 2 -7.53 7.49 2.63
CA ILE A 2 -6.71 6.51 1.91
C ILE A 2 -7.61 5.76 0.96
N THR A 3 -7.19 5.63 -0.29
CA THR A 3 -8.00 4.99 -1.35
C THR A 3 -7.21 3.87 -2.00
N ILE A 4 -7.92 2.84 -2.46
CA ILE A 4 -7.32 1.78 -3.26
C ILE A 4 -7.91 1.85 -4.68
N THR A 5 -7.10 1.61 -5.70
CA THR A 5 -7.58 1.53 -7.07
C THR A 5 -8.29 0.20 -7.30
N GLN A 6 -9.11 0.13 -8.35
CA GLN A 6 -9.83 -1.09 -8.69
C GLN A 6 -8.88 -2.27 -8.94
N LYS A 7 -7.76 -2.03 -9.64
CA LYS A 7 -6.77 -3.06 -9.93
C LYS A 7 -6.11 -3.61 -8.68
N ALA A 8 -5.73 -2.73 -7.76
CA ALA A 8 -5.15 -3.13 -6.48
C ALA A 8 -6.16 -3.93 -5.66
N ALA A 9 -7.43 -3.51 -5.64
CA ALA A 9 -8.48 -4.22 -4.95
C ALA A 9 -8.73 -5.63 -5.55
N GLU A 10 -8.81 -5.73 -6.87
CA GLU A 10 -8.94 -7.01 -7.57
C GLU A 10 -7.78 -7.95 -7.25
N LYS A 11 -6.54 -7.44 -7.24
CA LYS A 11 -5.38 -8.26 -6.91
C LYS A 11 -5.39 -8.74 -5.46
N VAL A 12 -5.73 -7.86 -4.52
CA VAL A 12 -5.84 -8.22 -3.11
C VAL A 12 -6.91 -9.30 -2.92
N MET A 13 -8.07 -9.18 -3.58
CA MET A 13 -9.10 -10.21 -3.55
C MET A 13 -8.66 -11.53 -4.18
N GLU A 14 -7.92 -11.48 -5.29
CA GLU A 14 -7.35 -12.67 -5.93
C GLU A 14 -6.40 -13.41 -4.97
N ILE A 15 -5.48 -12.68 -4.33
CA ILE A 15 -4.53 -13.25 -3.37
C ILE A 15 -5.28 -13.78 -2.14
N ALA A 16 -6.24 -13.01 -1.60
CA ALA A 16 -7.04 -13.45 -0.46
C ALA A 16 -7.85 -14.71 -0.77
N THR A 17 -8.34 -14.85 -1.99
CA THR A 17 -9.06 -16.05 -2.43
C THR A 17 -8.11 -17.24 -2.59
N ALA A 18 -6.94 -17.01 -3.20
CA ALA A 18 -5.94 -18.06 -3.41
C ALA A 18 -5.37 -18.62 -2.09
N GLU A 19 -5.18 -17.77 -1.09
CA GLU A 19 -4.62 -18.12 0.22
C GLU A 19 -5.70 -18.48 1.26
N GLU A 20 -6.99 -18.57 0.86
CA GLU A 20 -8.14 -18.82 1.75
C GLU A 20 -8.29 -17.80 2.91
N LEU A 21 -7.83 -16.56 2.68
CA LEU A 21 -7.87 -15.43 3.63
C LEU A 21 -9.09 -14.53 3.40
N MET A 22 -10.12 -15.02 2.70
CA MET A 22 -11.35 -14.27 2.45
C MET A 22 -12.03 -13.87 3.77
N GLY A 23 -12.15 -12.56 4.00
CA GLY A 23 -12.70 -11.98 5.23
C GLY A 23 -11.65 -11.31 6.14
N GLN A 24 -10.36 -11.54 5.87
CA GLN A 24 -9.27 -10.81 6.52
C GLN A 24 -9.11 -9.41 5.89
N GLY A 25 -8.64 -8.46 6.69
CA GLY A 25 -8.27 -7.14 6.21
C GLY A 25 -6.81 -7.09 5.77
N LEU A 26 -6.50 -6.17 4.89
CA LEU A 26 -5.14 -5.88 4.45
C LEU A 26 -4.53 -4.85 5.40
N ARG A 27 -3.49 -5.25 6.14
CA ARG A 27 -2.73 -4.32 6.97
C ARG A 27 -1.61 -3.67 6.16
N LEU A 28 -1.49 -2.35 6.30
CA LEU A 28 -0.40 -1.57 5.70
C LEU A 28 0.54 -1.06 6.78
N ARG A 29 1.83 -1.28 6.56
CA ARG A 29 2.90 -0.81 7.44
C ARG A 29 3.98 -0.09 6.64
N VAL A 30 4.42 1.06 7.14
CA VAL A 30 5.57 1.78 6.59
C VAL A 30 6.83 1.30 7.29
N VAL A 31 7.75 0.74 6.51
CA VAL A 31 9.06 0.28 6.97
C VAL A 31 10.14 1.20 6.45
N GLY A 32 10.88 1.85 7.35
CA GLY A 32 12.02 2.69 6.99
C GLY A 32 13.20 1.82 6.55
N GLY A 33 13.31 1.51 5.25
CA GLY A 33 14.34 0.61 4.75
C GLY A 33 14.86 0.97 3.36
N GLY A 34 15.90 1.82 3.29
CA GLY A 34 16.76 1.95 2.10
C GLY A 34 17.18 3.38 1.77
N CYS A 35 18.29 3.50 1.02
CA CYS A 35 18.93 4.74 0.57
C CYS A 35 18.00 5.70 -0.23
N ALA A 36 16.80 5.24 -0.62
CA ALA A 36 15.83 5.93 -1.47
C ALA A 36 14.53 6.36 -0.77
N GLY A 37 14.38 6.11 0.55
CA GLY A 37 13.25 6.61 1.33
C GLY A 37 12.00 5.70 1.29
N PHE A 38 11.73 5.04 2.42
CA PHE A 38 10.51 4.31 2.79
C PHE A 38 10.09 3.12 1.90
N SER A 39 9.85 1.99 2.55
CA SER A 39 9.23 0.79 2.00
C SER A 39 7.85 0.61 2.63
N TYR A 40 6.94 -0.05 1.92
CA TYR A 40 5.60 -0.36 2.40
C TYR A 40 5.43 -1.87 2.44
N ASP A 41 5.09 -2.39 3.60
CA ASP A 41 4.74 -3.79 3.80
C ASP A 41 3.22 -3.92 3.82
N LEU A 42 2.71 -4.89 3.06
CA LEU A 42 1.30 -5.27 3.09
C LEU A 42 1.19 -6.74 3.48
N TYR A 43 0.30 -7.03 4.42
CA TYR A 43 0.01 -8.39 4.84
C TYR A 43 -1.46 -8.52 5.25
N PHE A 44 -2.00 -9.73 5.13
CA PHE A 44 -3.37 -10.00 5.58
C PHE A 44 -3.39 -10.20 7.08
N GLU A 45 -4.43 -9.67 7.71
CA GLU A 45 -4.65 -9.82 9.14
C GLU A 45 -6.14 -10.00 9.44
N ASP A 46 -6.46 -10.87 10.39
CA ASP A 46 -7.86 -11.18 10.75
C ASP A 46 -8.52 -10.03 11.52
N LYS A 47 -7.76 -9.34 12.38
CA LYS A 47 -8.28 -8.31 13.28
C LYS A 47 -7.40 -7.07 13.32
N PRO A 48 -8.00 -5.86 13.34
CA PRO A 48 -7.24 -4.66 13.64
C PRO A 48 -6.75 -4.69 15.08
N THR A 49 -5.68 -3.95 15.34
CA THR A 49 -5.25 -3.64 16.70
C THR A 49 -6.06 -2.47 17.27
N GLU A 50 -6.10 -2.30 18.59
CA GLU A 50 -6.92 -1.26 19.25
C GLU A 50 -6.57 0.19 18.85
N PHE A 51 -5.38 0.39 18.31
CA PHE A 51 -4.87 1.69 17.87
C PHE A 51 -4.84 1.83 16.35
N ASP A 52 -5.19 0.78 15.60
CA ASP A 52 -5.18 0.84 14.15
C ASP A 52 -6.41 1.58 13.63
N GLU A 53 -6.22 2.33 12.57
CA GLU A 53 -7.30 2.91 11.79
C GLU A 53 -7.82 1.85 10.81
N GLU A 54 -9.13 1.59 10.88
CA GLU A 54 -9.85 0.71 9.96
C GLU A 54 -10.50 1.55 8.85
N PHE A 55 -10.18 1.23 7.60
CA PHE A 55 -10.84 1.78 6.42
C PHE A 55 -11.48 0.65 5.63
N GLU A 56 -12.63 0.91 5.01
CA GLU A 56 -13.22 0.00 4.03
C GLU A 56 -13.32 0.71 2.70
N ASP A 57 -12.66 0.17 1.67
CA ASP A 57 -12.79 0.66 0.31
C ASP A 57 -12.95 -0.52 -0.65
N ARG A 58 -13.95 -0.42 -1.53
CA ARG A 58 -14.27 -1.46 -2.53
C ARG A 58 -14.48 -2.87 -1.95
N GLY A 59 -14.97 -2.95 -0.70
CA GLY A 59 -15.21 -4.22 -0.01
C GLY A 59 -13.96 -4.86 0.60
N ILE A 60 -12.85 -4.11 0.67
CA ILE A 60 -11.61 -4.54 1.31
C ILE A 60 -11.41 -3.72 2.57
N LYS A 61 -11.23 -4.42 3.69
CA LYS A 61 -10.83 -3.80 4.95
C LYS A 61 -9.34 -3.51 4.92
N LEU A 62 -8.96 -2.29 5.26
CA LEU A 62 -7.59 -1.82 5.36
C LEU A 62 -7.32 -1.49 6.82
N TYR A 63 -6.27 -2.06 7.38
CA TYR A 63 -5.83 -1.76 8.75
C TYR A 63 -4.52 -1.00 8.69
N ILE A 64 -4.44 0.13 9.38
CA ILE A 64 -3.29 1.01 9.28
C ILE A 64 -2.87 1.42 10.67
N ASP A 65 -1.62 1.13 11.03
CA ASP A 65 -1.10 1.57 12.32
C ASP A 65 -0.96 3.10 12.36
N PRO A 66 -1.13 3.75 13.52
CA PRO A 66 -1.21 5.20 13.60
C PRO A 66 0.10 5.90 13.20
N LEU A 67 1.24 5.20 13.34
CA LEU A 67 2.55 5.70 12.87
C LEU A 67 2.66 5.64 11.35
N SER A 68 2.08 4.64 10.70
CA SER A 68 1.99 4.54 9.24
C SER A 68 0.92 5.48 8.68
N PHE A 69 -0.18 5.68 9.40
CA PHE A 69 -1.30 6.52 8.98
C PHE A 69 -0.84 7.95 8.67
N GLN A 70 0.02 8.55 9.49
CA GLN A 70 0.60 9.89 9.22
C GLN A 70 1.41 9.95 7.90
N TYR A 71 1.96 8.82 7.42
CA TYR A 71 2.68 8.74 6.15
C TYR A 71 1.80 8.24 5.00
N LEU A 72 0.64 7.67 5.29
CA LEU A 72 -0.29 7.15 4.32
C LEU A 72 -1.50 8.07 4.13
N ASP A 73 -1.73 9.06 4.99
CA ASP A 73 -2.88 9.94 4.84
C ASP A 73 -2.85 10.68 3.49
N GLY A 74 -3.95 10.54 2.75
CA GLY A 74 -4.09 11.05 1.40
C GLY A 74 -3.44 10.19 0.32
N THR A 75 -2.96 8.99 0.65
CA THR A 75 -2.29 8.09 -0.30
C THR A 75 -3.30 7.28 -1.09
N GLU A 76 -3.04 7.18 -2.39
CA GLU A 76 -3.71 6.23 -3.28
C GLU A 76 -2.84 4.99 -3.47
N ILE A 77 -3.43 3.82 -3.24
CA ILE A 77 -2.81 2.50 -3.40
C ILE A 77 -3.21 1.96 -4.76
N ASP A 78 -2.26 1.89 -5.68
CA ASP A 78 -2.43 1.28 -7.00
C ASP A 78 -1.62 -0.01 -7.11
N TYR A 79 -1.96 -0.84 -8.08
CA TYR A 79 -1.21 -2.05 -8.37
C TYR A 79 -0.83 -2.05 -9.84
N VAL A 80 0.47 -2.09 -10.07
CA VAL A 80 1.07 -2.03 -11.40
C VAL A 80 1.66 -3.38 -11.74
N GLU A 81 1.22 -3.91 -12.87
CA GLU A 81 1.77 -5.13 -13.47
C GLU A 81 2.47 -4.75 -14.76
N GLY A 82 3.77 -5.02 -14.85
CA GLY A 82 4.57 -4.71 -16.03
C GLY A 82 5.61 -5.78 -16.31
N LEU A 83 6.27 -5.64 -17.46
CA LEU A 83 7.36 -6.54 -17.90
C LEU A 83 8.54 -6.58 -16.92
N HIS A 84 8.74 -5.52 -16.14
CA HIS A 84 9.81 -5.43 -15.13
C HIS A 84 9.40 -5.90 -13.74
N GLY A 85 8.17 -6.40 -13.57
CA GLY A 85 7.65 -6.88 -12.30
C GLY A 85 6.25 -6.35 -12.01
N SER A 86 5.58 -7.04 -11.09
CA SER A 86 4.33 -6.60 -10.50
C SER A 86 4.57 -6.09 -9.07
N GLY A 87 3.83 -5.07 -8.66
CA GLY A 87 3.97 -4.50 -7.33
C GLY A 87 2.92 -3.46 -6.98
N PHE A 88 2.74 -3.25 -5.68
CA PHE A 88 1.90 -2.17 -5.16
C PHE A 88 2.65 -0.84 -5.25
N LYS A 89 1.95 0.18 -5.73
CA LYS A 89 2.44 1.53 -5.89
C LYS A 89 1.64 2.46 -5.00
N PHE A 90 2.35 3.22 -4.19
CA PHE A 90 1.77 4.17 -3.25
C PHE A 90 2.00 5.58 -3.77
N SER A 91 0.93 6.30 -4.05
CA SER A 91 0.98 7.69 -4.51
C SER A 91 0.52 8.59 -3.38
N ASN A 92 1.47 9.14 -2.61
CA ASN A 92 1.17 10.10 -1.56
C ASN A 92 1.44 11.54 -2.04
N PRO A 93 0.42 12.41 -2.16
CA PRO A 93 0.60 13.81 -2.58
C PRO A 93 1.42 14.65 -1.59
N SER A 94 1.46 14.26 -0.31
CA SER A 94 2.26 14.87 0.75
C SER A 94 3.74 14.47 0.66
N VAL A 95 4.01 13.29 0.09
CA VAL A 95 5.37 12.83 -0.19
C VAL A 95 5.76 13.37 -1.56
N LYS A 96 6.27 14.61 -1.58
CA LYS A 96 7.16 15.04 -2.64
C LYS A 96 8.46 14.24 -2.51
N SER A 97 8.47 13.01 -2.99
CA SER A 97 9.71 12.28 -3.31
C SER A 97 10.35 12.98 -4.51
N THR A 98 10.89 14.16 -4.24
CA THR A 98 11.97 14.77 -5.01
C THR A 98 13.20 13.94 -4.71
N CYS A 99 13.29 12.73 -5.26
CA CYS A 99 14.57 12.08 -5.35
C CYS A 99 15.34 12.85 -6.43
N GLY A 100 16.06 13.89 -5.97
CA GLY A 100 17.03 14.68 -6.71
C GLY A 100 18.28 13.86 -7.05
N CYS A 101 18.06 12.73 -7.72
CA CYS A 101 19.02 11.97 -8.49
C CYS A 101 18.27 11.70 -9.81
N GLY A 102 18.11 12.68 -10.69
CA GLY A 102 19.25 13.19 -11.45
C GLY A 102 19.74 12.21 -12.52
N SER A 103 19.19 10.99 -12.59
CA SER A 103 19.42 10.07 -13.70
C SER A 103 18.19 10.00 -14.59
N SER A 104 17.77 11.19 -15.04
CA SER A 104 17.18 11.32 -16.37
C SER A 104 18.14 10.71 -17.39
N PHE A 105 17.59 9.88 -18.28
CA PHE A 105 18.12 9.47 -19.57
C PHE A 105 19.47 10.08 -20.00
N SER A 106 20.45 9.22 -20.30
CA SER A 106 21.36 9.45 -21.42
C SER A 106 21.90 8.11 -21.93
N VAL A 107 21.49 7.78 -23.17
CA VAL A 107 21.86 6.69 -24.10
C VAL A 107 21.55 5.22 -23.74
#